data_AF-A0A7Y5WU62-F1
#
_entry.id   AF-A0A7Y5WU62-F1
#
_cell.length_a   1.000
_cell.length_b   1.000
_cell.length_c   1.000
_cell.angle_alpha   90.00
_cell.angle_beta   90.00
_cell.angle_gamma   90.00
#
_symmetry.space_group_name_H-M   'P 1'
#
loop_
_entity.id
_entity.type
_entity.pdbx_description
1 polymer ?
#
loop_
_entity_poly.entity_id
_entity_poly.type
_entity_poly.pdbx_seq_one_letter_code
_entity_poly.pdbx_strand_id
1 'polypeptide(L)' 'MTFLQKLFNRTPEPPRQRVRVCVECGMPIAEHKDWCSILRGQKELEAKAAARSQAARSEA' A
#
# COMPACT_ATOMS: atom_id res chain seq x y z
N MET A 1 -20.44 9.95 -42.95
CA MET A 1 -20.51 10.36 -41.53
C MET A 1 -19.75 9.36 -40.64
N THR A 2 -18.42 9.29 -40.75
CA THR A 2 -17.60 8.29 -40.02
C THR A 2 -16.20 8.80 -39.66
N PHE A 3 -15.71 9.86 -40.31
CA PHE A 3 -14.41 10.48 -40.01
C PHE A 3 -14.38 11.19 -38.65
N LEU A 4 -15.48 11.85 -38.26
CA LEU A 4 -15.56 12.53 -36.96
C LEU A 4 -15.62 11.54 -35.78
N GLN A 5 -16.18 10.34 -35.96
CA GLN A 5 -16.24 9.33 -34.90
C GLN A 5 -14.86 8.79 -34.49
N LYS A 6 -13.90 8.70 -35.42
CA LYS A 6 -12.53 8.24 -35.12
C LYS A 6 -11.71 9.24 -34.30
N LEU A 7 -12.06 10.52 -34.31
CA LEU A 7 -11.37 11.56 -33.53
C LEU A 7 -11.88 11.66 -32.08
N PHE A 8 -13.15 11.32 -31.85
CA PHE A 8 -13.75 11.29 -30.51
C PHE A 8 -13.66 9.93 -29.83
N ASN A 9 -13.24 8.88 -30.54
CA ASN A 9 -12.97 7.57 -29.95
C ASN A 9 -11.58 7.55 -29.27
N ARG A 10 -11.37 8.49 -28.34
CA ARG A 10 -10.33 8.36 -27.32
C ARG A 10 -10.81 7.25 -26.40
N THR A 11 -10.38 6.02 -26.69
CA THR A 11 -10.53 4.89 -25.78
C THR A 11 -10.09 5.37 -24.40
N PRO A 12 -10.95 5.35 -23.37
CA PRO A 12 -10.55 5.76 -22.03
C PRO A 12 -9.41 4.83 -21.62
N GLU A 13 -8.20 5.39 -21.56
CA GLU A 13 -7.03 4.65 -21.09
C GLU A 13 -7.39 4.16 -19.68
N PRO A 14 -7.30 2.84 -19.42
CA PRO A 14 -7.70 2.30 -18.13
C PRO A 14 -6.95 3.07 -17.03
N PRO A 15 -7.64 3.47 -15.94
CA PRO A 15 -7.04 4.31 -14.92
C PRO A 15 -5.77 3.65 -14.40
N ARG A 16 -4.62 4.30 -14.66
CA ARG A 16 -3.32 3.79 -14.21
C ARG A 16 -3.33 3.72 -12.69
N GLN A 17 -3.10 2.53 -12.15
CA GLN A 17 -3.02 2.33 -10.71
C GLN A 17 -1.83 3.13 -10.15
N ARG A 18 -2.11 4.00 -9.18
CA ARG A 18 -1.08 4.77 -8.50
C ARG A 18 -0.50 3.92 -7.38
N VAL A 19 0.75 3.51 -7.53
CA VAL A 19 1.48 2.80 -6.49
C VAL A 19 2.00 3.81 -5.48
N ARG A 20 1.70 3.59 -4.19
CA ARG A 20 2.25 4.41 -3.12
C ARG A 20 3.66 3.91 -2.79
N VAL A 21 4.63 4.81 -2.91
CA VAL A 21 6.05 4.53 -2.70
C VAL A 21 6.50 5.05 -1.33
N CYS A 22 7.31 4.27 -0.64
CA CYS A 22 7.93 4.65 0.62
C CYS A 22 9.10 5.62 0.39
N VAL A 23 9.13 6.72 1.15
CA VAL A 23 10.17 7.76 1.02
C VAL A 23 11.55 7.29 1.49
N GLU A 24 11.60 6.32 2.39
CA GLU A 24 12.86 5.81 2.97
C GLU A 24 13.52 4.78 2.06
N CYS A 25 12.75 3.82 1.55
CA CYS A 25 13.31 2.70 0.79
C CYS A 25 13.01 2.76 -0.72
N GLY A 26 12.24 3.75 -1.19
CA GLY A 26 11.95 3.96 -2.61
C GLY A 26 11.12 2.86 -3.27
N MET A 27 10.57 1.93 -2.49
CA MET A 27 9.79 0.80 -2.98
C MET A 27 8.30 0.97 -2.71
N PRO A 28 7.43 0.22 -3.41
CA PRO A 28 6.02 0.13 -3.05
C PRO A 28 5.84 -0.21 -1.58
N ILE A 29 4.87 0.40 -0.92
CA ILE A 29 4.62 0.15 0.52
C ILE A 29 4.35 -1.32 0.83
N ALA A 30 3.77 -2.06 -0.12
CA ALA A 30 3.55 -3.50 0.00
C ALA A 30 4.86 -4.33 -0.02
N GLU A 31 5.96 -3.74 -0.50
CA GLU A 31 7.25 -4.41 -0.73
C GLU A 31 8.38 -3.73 0.05
N HIS A 32 8.12 -3.32 1.30
CA HIS A 32 9.19 -2.78 2.14
C HIS A 32 10.29 -3.83 2.39
N LYS A 33 11.55 -3.39 2.34
CA LYS A 33 12.72 -4.21 2.74
C LYS A 33 12.93 -4.10 4.25
N ASP A 34 13.57 -5.11 4.83
CA ASP A 34 13.81 -5.20 6.28
C ASP A 34 14.73 -4.11 6.86
N TRP A 35 15.45 -3.36 6.01
CA TRP A 35 16.24 -2.20 6.44
C TRP A 35 15.41 -0.91 6.58
N CYS A 36 14.17 -0.88 6.07
CA CYS A 36 13.31 0.30 6.14
C CYS A 36 12.90 0.61 7.57
N SER A 37 13.21 1.82 8.03
CA SER A 37 12.91 2.33 9.38
C SER A 37 11.41 2.32 9.69
N ILE A 38 10.56 2.68 8.73
CA ILE A 38 9.09 2.67 8.87
C ILE A 38 8.55 1.24 9.04
N LEU A 39 9.04 0.28 8.24
CA LEU A 39 8.60 -1.11 8.35
C LEU A 39 8.94 -1.68 9.72
N ARG A 40 10.15 -1.39 10.23
CA ARG A 40 10.55 -1.80 11.58
C ARG A 40 9.62 -1.22 12.64
N GLY A 41 9.32 0.08 12.56
CA GLY A 41 8.37 0.71 13.48
C GLY A 41 6.96 0.07 13.44
N GLN A 42 6.47 -0.27 12.25
CA GLN A 42 5.18 -0.97 12.11
C GLN A 42 5.21 -2.36 12.77
N LYS A 43 6.25 -3.16 12.52
CA LYS A 43 6.42 -4.49 13.14
C LYS A 43 6.47 -4.40 14.67
N GLU A 44 7.15 -3.40 15.22
CA GLU A 44 7.22 -3.19 16.67
C GLU A 44 5.85 -2.83 17.28
N LEU A 45 5.08 -1.97 16.61
CA LEU A 45 3.73 -1.60 17.07
C LEU A 45 2.77 -2.79 17.01
N GLU A 46 2.83 -3.57 15.94
CA GLU A 46 2.03 -4.78 15.77
C GLU A 46 2.37 -5.82 16.85
N ALA A 47 3.65 -6.04 17.13
CA ALA A 47 4.10 -6.93 18.20
C ALA A 47 3.57 -6.47 19.58
N LYS A 48 3.59 -5.16 19.87
CA LYS A 48 3.03 -4.60 21.10
C LYS A 48 1.51 -4.77 21.17
N ALA A 49 0.81 -4.59 20.06
CA ALA A 49 -0.64 -4.79 19.99
C ALA A 49 -1.01 -6.26 20.20
N ALA A 50 -0.27 -7.18 19.58
CA ALA A 50 -0.42 -8.62 19.77
C ALA A 50 -0.21 -9.01 21.24
N ALA A 51 0.89 -8.57 21.86
CA ALA A 51 1.16 -8.82 23.28
C ALA A 51 0.05 -8.29 24.19
N ARG A 52 -0.46 -7.08 23.93
CA ARG A 52 -1.59 -6.50 24.67
C ARG A 52 -2.87 -7.33 24.53
N SER A 53 -3.17 -7.82 23.32
CA SER A 53 -4.34 -8.67 23.09
C SER A 53 -4.23 -10.05 23.75
N GLN A 54 -3.01 -10.58 23.89
CA GLN A 54 -2.77 -11.85 24.58
C GLN A 54 -2.95 -11.69 26.10
N ALA A 55 -2.43 -10.61 26.69
CA ALA A 55 -2.64 -10.30 28.10
C ALA A 55 -4.13 -10.17 28.45
N ALA A 56 -4.91 -9.48 27.61
CA ALA A 56 -6.36 -9.34 27.80
C ALA A 56 -7.13 -10.67 27.69
N ARG A 57 -6.60 -11.69 27.00
CA ARG A 57 -7.22 -13.02 26.89
C ARG A 57 -6.85 -13.95 28.04
N SER A 58 -5.71 -13.74 28.70
CA SER A 58 -5.30 -14.56 29.85
C SER A 58 -5.96 -14.16 31.16
N GLU A 59 -6.58 -12.97 31.22
CA GLU A 59 -7.34 -12.48 32.40
C GLU A 59 -8.84 -12.77 32.34
N ALA A 60 -9.33 -13.41 31.27
CA ALA A 60 -10.73 -13.83 31.09
C ALA A 60 -10.90 -15.34 31.28
#